data_AF-A0AAW0UTD6-F1
#
_entry.id   AF-A0AAW0UTD6-F1
#
_cell.length_a   1.000
_cell.length_b   1.000
_cell.length_c   1.000
_cell.angle_alpha   90.00
_cell.angle_beta   90.00
_cell.angle_gamma   90.00
#
_symmetry.space_group_name_H-M   'P 1'
#
loop_
_entity.id
_entity.type
_entity.pdbx_description
1 polymer ?
#
loop_
_entity_poly.entity_id
_entity_poly.type
_entity_poly.pdbx_seq_one_letter_code
_entity_poly.pdbx_strand_id
1 'polypeptide(L)'
;MKWSIVLVAVSLAVASGQTGKQCAADISAKCPPPGIGTEPVFFEVPEHCSQYCECSNGIAWLFVCARGTLWDTWIEECIADYLVDCGSRPNP
;
A
#
# COMPACT_ATOMS: atom_id res chain seq x y z
N MET A 1 -48.95 -20.98 -1.98
CA MET A 1 -48.47 -20.25 -0.79
C MET A 1 -47.07 -20.74 -0.45
N LYS A 2 -46.06 -20.21 -1.14
CA LYS A 2 -44.64 -20.44 -0.85
C LYS A 2 -44.11 -19.09 -0.41
N TRP A 3 -43.90 -18.93 0.89
CA TRP A 3 -43.20 -17.77 1.44
C TRP A 3 -41.74 -17.91 1.06
N SER A 4 -41.37 -17.34 -0.08
CA SER A 4 -39.98 -17.05 -0.37
C SER A 4 -39.56 -15.94 0.59
N ILE A 5 -39.02 -16.37 1.74
CA ILE A 5 -38.29 -15.52 2.68
C ILE A 5 -37.12 -14.95 1.87
N VAL A 6 -37.26 -13.70 1.45
CA VAL A 6 -36.15 -12.94 0.87
C VAL A 6 -35.18 -12.71 2.02
N LEU A 7 -34.15 -13.56 2.11
CA LEU A 7 -32.97 -13.31 2.94
C LEU A 7 -32.28 -12.08 2.35
N VAL A 8 -32.68 -10.90 2.82
CA VAL A 8 -31.92 -9.68 2.61
C VAL A 8 -30.62 -9.88 3.39
N ALA A 9 -29.60 -10.37 2.69
CA ALA A 9 -28.25 -10.27 3.17
C ALA A 9 -27.96 -8.77 3.30
N VAL A 10 -28.13 -8.25 4.52
CA VAL A 10 -27.63 -6.93 4.88
C VAL A 10 -26.12 -7.07 4.82
N SER A 11 -25.58 -6.85 3.62
CA SER A 11 -24.15 -6.70 3.42
C SER A 11 -23.79 -5.46 4.22
N LEU A 12 -23.28 -5.65 5.44
CA LEU A 12 -22.57 -4.62 6.17
C LEU A 12 -21.27 -4.39 5.39
N ALA A 13 -21.38 -3.68 4.27
CA ALA A 13 -20.24 -3.02 3.68
C ALA A 13 -19.85 -1.97 4.71
N VAL A 14 -18.91 -2.33 5.58
CA VAL A 14 -18.18 -1.36 6.38
C VAL A 14 -17.47 -0.49 5.36
N ALA A 15 -18.06 0.66 5.04
CA ALA A 15 -17.37 1.70 4.32
C ALA A 15 -16.29 2.22 5.28
N SER A 16 -15.15 1.54 5.31
CA SER A 16 -13.94 2.10 5.92
C SER A 16 -13.65 3.38 5.16
N GLY A 17 -13.83 4.54 5.79
CA GLY A 17 -13.43 5.82 5.19
C GLY A 17 -11.95 5.74 4.84
N GLN A 18 -11.64 5.65 3.54
CA GLN A 18 -10.27 5.58 3.06
C GLN A 18 -9.85 6.95 2.57
N THR A 19 -9.09 7.68 3.37
CA THR A 19 -8.45 8.94 2.97
C THR A 19 -7.19 8.73 2.12
N GLY A 20 -6.88 7.49 1.70
CA GLY A 20 -5.76 7.10 0.85
C GLY A 20 -5.83 5.62 0.45
N LYS A 21 -5.11 5.20 -0.59
CA LYS A 21 -5.03 3.78 -1.00
C LYS A 21 -4.04 3.05 -0.07
N GLN A 22 -4.43 1.88 0.42
CA GLN A 22 -3.54 1.03 1.22
C GLN A 22 -2.73 0.09 0.33
N CYS A 23 -1.56 -0.30 0.82
CA CYS A 23 -0.81 -1.41 0.27
C CYS A 23 -1.47 -2.75 0.64
N ALA A 24 -0.96 -3.84 0.07
CA ALA A 24 -1.44 -5.17 0.40
C ALA A 24 -1.32 -5.46 1.91
N ALA A 25 -2.27 -6.24 2.45
CA ALA A 25 -2.39 -6.45 3.89
C ALA A 25 -1.17 -7.17 4.49
N ASP A 26 -0.48 -7.99 3.70
CA ASP A 26 0.78 -8.66 4.06
C ASP A 26 1.95 -7.69 4.19
N ILE A 27 1.95 -6.57 3.46
CA ILE A 27 2.89 -5.47 3.67
C ILE A 27 2.56 -4.75 4.98
N SER A 28 1.27 -4.46 5.24
CA SER A 28 0.84 -3.85 6.51
C SER A 28 1.19 -4.71 7.72
N ALA A 29 1.16 -6.05 7.59
CA ALA A 29 1.55 -6.97 8.65
C ALA A 29 3.05 -6.85 9.05
N LYS A 30 3.88 -6.21 8.22
CA LYS A 30 5.29 -5.93 8.52
C LYS A 30 5.51 -4.56 9.19
N CYS A 31 4.48 -3.71 9.25
CA CYS A 31 4.59 -2.42 9.91
C CYS A 31 4.79 -2.58 11.43
N PRO A 32 5.51 -1.65 12.07
CA PRO A 32 5.62 -1.63 13.51
C PRO A 32 4.25 -1.37 14.16
N PRO A 33 4.02 -1.89 15.38
CA PRO A 33 2.83 -1.55 16.15
C PRO A 33 2.69 -0.03 16.36
N PRO A 34 1.46 0.50 16.45
CA PRO A 34 1.26 1.93 16.71
C PRO A 34 1.98 2.40 17.98
N GLY A 35 2.66 3.55 17.90
CA GLY A 35 3.40 4.12 19.02
C GLY A 35 4.76 3.48 19.30
N ILE A 36 5.20 2.53 18.46
CA ILE A 36 6.55 1.94 18.51
C ILE A 36 7.32 2.38 17.26
N GLY A 37 8.56 2.84 17.45
CA GLY A 37 9.43 3.33 16.38
C GLY A 37 9.43 4.85 16.27
N THR A 38 10.59 5.43 15.96
CA THR A 38 10.79 6.88 15.74
C THR A 38 11.07 7.21 14.29
N GLU A 39 11.53 6.23 13.52
CA GLU A 39 11.88 6.39 12.11
C GLU A 39 10.74 5.90 11.21
N PRO A 40 10.56 6.53 10.03
CA PRO A 40 9.63 6.02 9.04
C PRO A 40 10.07 4.63 8.57
N VAL A 41 9.08 3.80 8.23
CA VAL A 41 9.31 2.46 7.69
C VAL A 41 8.68 2.40 6.32
N PHE A 42 9.50 2.07 5.33
CA PHE A 42 9.08 1.96 3.94
C PHE A 42 9.18 0.53 3.43
N PHE A 43 8.33 0.19 2.47
CA PHE A 43 8.39 -1.08 1.74
C PHE A 43 8.22 -0.84 0.25
N GLU A 44 8.87 -1.67 -0.57
CA GLU A 44 8.63 -1.69 -2.01
C GLU A 44 7.28 -2.31 -2.37
N VAL A 45 6.73 -1.92 -3.52
CA VAL A 45 5.56 -2.56 -4.12
C VAL A 45 6.03 -3.52 -5.22
N PRO A 46 5.89 -4.85 -5.04
CA PRO A 46 6.43 -5.84 -5.98
C PRO A 46 5.90 -5.68 -7.41
N GLU A 47 4.67 -5.21 -7.56
CA GLU A 47 3.99 -5.08 -8.84
C GLU A 47 4.32 -3.77 -9.59
N HIS A 48 4.92 -2.79 -8.91
CA HIS A 48 5.10 -1.44 -9.45
C HIS A 48 6.37 -0.75 -8.94
N CYS A 49 7.37 -0.58 -9.81
CA CYS A 49 8.63 0.11 -9.44
C CYS A 49 8.43 1.60 -9.11
N SER A 50 7.37 2.21 -9.64
CA SER A 50 6.99 3.61 -9.38
C SER A 50 6.16 3.81 -8.11
N GLN A 51 6.00 2.77 -7.27
CA GLN A 51 5.19 2.83 -6.06
C GLN A 51 5.96 2.30 -4.86
N TYR A 52 5.61 2.82 -3.69
CA TYR A 52 6.14 2.39 -2.41
C TYR A 52 5.06 2.48 -1.33
N CYS A 53 5.35 1.85 -0.21
CA CYS A 53 4.48 1.85 0.96
C CYS A 53 5.18 2.58 2.10
N GLU A 54 4.45 3.41 2.83
CA GLU A 54 4.90 4.02 4.08
C GLU A 54 3.99 3.57 5.22
N CYS A 55 4.59 3.10 6.31
CA CYS A 55 3.84 2.68 7.49
C CYS A 55 3.38 3.88 8.31
N SER A 56 2.10 3.91 8.66
CA SER A 56 1.54 4.82 9.65
C SER A 56 0.53 4.09 10.52
N ASN A 57 0.75 4.12 11.83
CA ASN A 57 -0.09 3.46 12.84
C ASN A 57 -0.39 1.97 12.51
N GLY A 58 0.65 1.22 12.13
CA GLY A 58 0.51 -0.21 11.81
C GLY A 58 -0.16 -0.52 10.47
N ILE A 59 -0.41 0.50 9.63
CA ILE A 59 -1.01 0.34 8.30
C ILE A 59 -0.01 0.84 7.25
N ALA A 60 0.21 0.06 6.20
CA ALA A 60 1.02 0.47 5.06
C ALA A 60 0.15 1.23 4.04
N TRP A 61 0.48 2.49 3.80
CA TRP A 61 -0.20 3.36 2.85
C TRP A 61 0.58 3.44 1.54
N LEU A 62 -0.14 3.40 0.42
CA LEU A 62 0.45 3.40 -0.91
C LEU A 62 0.75 4.83 -1.37
N PHE A 63 1.97 5.03 -1.85
CA PHE A 63 2.44 6.26 -2.48
C PHE A 63 2.93 5.96 -3.90
N VAL A 64 2.81 6.97 -4.77
CA VAL A 64 3.21 6.89 -6.17
C VAL A 64 4.27 7.95 -6.41
N CYS A 65 5.41 7.54 -6.96
CA CYS A 65 6.47 8.45 -7.38
C CYS A 65 5.98 9.40 -8.48
N ALA A 66 6.60 10.58 -8.56
CA ALA A 66 6.33 11.52 -9.64
C ALA A 66 6.71 10.91 -11.00
N ARG A 67 6.16 11.49 -12.07
CA ARG A 67 6.50 11.06 -13.44
C ARG A 67 8.01 11.22 -13.69
N GLY A 68 8.66 10.16 -14.18
CA GLY A 68 10.11 10.14 -14.44
C GLY A 68 10.96 9.79 -13.22
N THR A 69 10.33 9.45 -12.08
CA THR A 69 11.03 8.93 -10.91
C THR A 69 10.50 7.55 -10.50
N LEU A 70 11.38 6.74 -9.90
CA LEU A 70 11.10 5.40 -9.43
C LEU A 70 11.57 5.26 -7.98
N TRP A 71 10.94 4.35 -7.24
CA TRP A 71 11.30 4.13 -5.83
C TRP A 71 12.61 3.37 -5.74
N ASP A 72 13.61 4.01 -5.14
CA ASP A 72 14.88 3.41 -4.80
C ASP A 72 14.85 2.89 -3.35
N THR A 73 15.01 1.58 -3.20
CA THR A 73 14.93 0.91 -1.89
C THR A 73 16.19 1.09 -1.04
N TRP A 74 17.29 1.59 -1.61
CA TRP A 74 18.55 1.75 -0.89
C TRP A 74 18.59 3.09 -0.16
N ILE A 75 18.10 4.16 -0.79
CA ILE A 75 18.05 5.50 -0.19
C ILE A 75 16.66 5.88 0.31
N GLU A 76 15.65 5.04 0.07
CA GLU A 76 14.26 5.26 0.49
C GLU A 76 13.67 6.55 -0.09
N GLU A 77 13.91 6.80 -1.38
CA GLU A 77 13.46 8.01 -2.07
C GLU A 77 13.05 7.72 -3.53
N CYS A 78 12.12 8.51 -4.06
CA CYS A 78 11.81 8.52 -5.49
C CYS A 78 12.86 9.35 -6.25
N ILE A 79 13.77 8.71 -6.99
CA ILE A 79 14.80 9.38 -7.80
C ILE A 79 14.61 9.10 -9.29
N ALA A 80 15.39 9.78 -10.14
CA ALA A 80 15.28 9.66 -11.58
C ALA A 80 15.39 8.20 -12.05
N ASP A 81 14.48 7.79 -12.94
CA ASP A 81 14.32 6.41 -13.40
C ASP A 81 15.61 5.73 -13.87
N TYR A 82 16.49 6.45 -14.57
CA TYR A 82 17.76 5.95 -15.08
C TYR A 82 18.83 5.69 -13.99
N LEU A 83 18.55 6.06 -12.73
CA LEU A 83 19.41 5.81 -11.57
C LEU A 83 18.95 4.61 -10.72
N VAL A 84 17.72 4.12 -10.93
CA VAL A 84 17.10 3.09 -10.09
C VAL A 84 17.24 1.72 -10.72
N ASP A 85 17.69 0.74 -9.95
CA ASP A 85 17.53 -0.68 -10.29
C ASP A 85 16.21 -1.20 -9.74
N CYS A 86 15.25 -1.46 -10.63
CA CYS A 86 13.94 -2.00 -10.25
C CYS A 86 13.97 -3.48 -9.88
N GLY A 87 15.06 -4.21 -10.15
CA GLY A 87 15.09 -5.66 -10.00
C GLY A 87 13.93 -6.33 -10.75
N SER A 88 13.10 -7.09 -10.03
CA SER A 88 11.93 -7.77 -10.60
C SER A 88 10.66 -6.92 -10.67
N ARG A 89 10.67 -5.68 -10.14
CA ARG A 89 9.49 -4.81 -10.13
C ARG A 89 9.24 -4.26 -11.55
N PRO A 90 8.03 -4.42 -12.13
CA PRO A 90 7.72 -3.85 -13.43
C PRO A 90 7.87 -2.32 -13.46
N ASN A 91 8.55 -1.80 -14.48
CA ASN A 91 8.58 -0.37 -14.81
C ASN A 91 7.30 -0.01 -15.58
N PRO A 92 6.59 1.08 -15.23
CA PRO A 92 5.44 1.59 -16.01
C PRO A 92 5.71 1.88 -17.50
#